data_AF-A0A518FPS8-F1
#
_entry.id   AF-A0A518FPS8-F1
#
_cell.length_a   1.000
_cell.length_b   1.000
_cell.length_c   1.000
_cell.angle_alpha   90.00
_cell.angle_beta   90.00
_cell.angle_gamma   90.00
#
_symmetry.space_group_name_H-M   'P 1'
#
loop_
_entity.id
_entity.type
_entity.pdbx_description
1 polymer ?
#
loop_
_entity_poly.entity_id
_entity_poly.type
_entity_poly.pdbx_seq_one_letter_code
_entity_poly.pdbx_strand_id
1 'polypeptide(L)'
;MPRQLRKDLGIMTGVFLLLIALLSPAIQYSRTQARLSMAKNNLKQMGLALHNYHDCFGCFPPGGVIRQDGTAMHGWMTRILPFLDANPYYNMVKYEQPWVSPENILVFENQRLDFQIPERDMGLTSGGYAITCSMGNPNLLHRNHSVRLREITKGSSHTWIAGEVAGNFQPWGYPFNWRPLGTKLCDGPDSFGQLIWDGAHLLLADGSVHFYSTETAPEILQALTEAPPIATRAQTAVPARTFTIGDYYWDPIDLQSDPQGERQYIVKVLRSPSGVPLKMSVRSKYIVRPGGELEYKGKGAVFLFLAHIGPQTDIASTLKATTLAKESTPAQFESNVKLLRALQQELPAGREGSEP
;
A
#
# COMPACT_ATOMS: atom_id res chain seq x y z
N MET A 1 9.99 -2.79 -58.33
CA MET A 1 9.36 -3.87 -57.53
C MET A 1 8.14 -4.39 -58.30
N PRO A 2 8.05 -5.69 -58.63
CA PRO A 2 7.00 -6.22 -59.51
C PRO A 2 5.59 -6.07 -58.92
N ARG A 3 4.58 -5.79 -59.75
CA ARG A 3 3.15 -5.65 -59.35
C ARG A 3 2.62 -6.86 -58.58
N GLN A 4 3.14 -8.05 -58.85
CA GLN A 4 2.74 -9.30 -58.18
C GLN A 4 3.16 -9.29 -56.69
N LEU A 5 4.42 -8.95 -56.40
CA LEU A 5 4.94 -8.83 -55.02
C LEU A 5 4.18 -7.81 -54.16
N ARG A 6 3.62 -6.75 -54.77
CA ARG A 6 2.78 -5.77 -54.06
C ARG A 6 1.40 -6.34 -53.68
N LYS A 7 0.82 -7.20 -54.52
CA LYS A 7 -0.47 -7.86 -54.24
C LYS A 7 -0.30 -8.91 -53.15
N ASP A 8 0.73 -9.74 -53.25
CA ASP A 8 1.01 -10.81 -52.29
C ASP A 8 1.29 -10.24 -50.88
N LEU A 9 2.05 -9.14 -50.80
CA LEU A 9 2.28 -8.43 -49.55
C LEU A 9 0.97 -7.88 -48.93
N GLY A 10 0.08 -7.34 -49.76
CA GLY A 10 -1.22 -6.82 -49.31
C GLY A 10 -2.13 -7.91 -48.76
N ILE A 11 -2.20 -9.06 -49.44
CA ILE A 11 -2.98 -10.23 -48.98
C ILE A 11 -2.41 -10.76 -47.67
N MET A 12 -1.10 -10.96 -47.58
CA MET A 12 -0.43 -11.44 -46.36
C MET A 12 -0.67 -10.50 -45.18
N THR A 13 -0.54 -9.20 -45.40
CA THR A 13 -0.80 -8.19 -44.36
C THR A 13 -2.27 -8.20 -43.93
N GLY A 14 -3.20 -8.34 -44.87
CA GLY A 14 -4.64 -8.43 -44.58
C GLY A 14 -5.01 -9.66 -43.74
N VAL A 15 -4.45 -10.83 -44.06
CA VAL A 15 -4.62 -12.05 -43.26
C VAL A 15 -4.05 -11.87 -41.86
N PHE A 16 -2.85 -11.28 -41.74
CA PHE A 16 -2.22 -11.05 -40.43
C PHE A 16 -3.04 -10.10 -39.54
N LEU A 17 -3.56 -9.00 -40.10
CA LEU A 17 -4.42 -8.06 -39.38
C LEU A 17 -5.75 -8.70 -38.94
N LEU A 18 -6.35 -9.54 -39.79
CA LEU A 18 -7.56 -10.29 -39.44
C LEU A 18 -7.30 -11.27 -38.29
N LEU A 19 -6.18 -12.00 -38.32
CA LEU A 19 -5.79 -12.90 -37.24
C LEU A 19 -5.59 -12.14 -35.92
N ILE A 20 -4.91 -10.99 -35.94
CA ILE A 20 -4.75 -10.14 -34.74
C ILE A 20 -6.11 -9.66 -34.23
N ALA A 21 -7.00 -9.23 -35.11
CA ALA A 21 -8.34 -8.75 -34.73
C ALA A 21 -9.16 -9.84 -34.02
N LEU A 22 -9.07 -11.09 -34.49
CA LEU A 22 -9.75 -12.23 -33.85
C LEU A 22 -9.12 -12.64 -32.52
N LEU A 23 -7.81 -12.43 -32.34
CA LEU A 23 -7.09 -12.77 -31.10
C LEU A 23 -7.21 -11.70 -30.01
N SER A 24 -7.43 -10.43 -30.37
CA SER A 24 -7.46 -9.30 -29.42
C SER A 24 -8.50 -9.47 -28.29
N PRO A 25 -9.77 -9.85 -28.54
CA PRO A 25 -10.75 -10.09 -27.47
C PRO A 25 -10.36 -11.24 -26.54
N ALA A 26 -9.80 -12.32 -27.08
CA ALA A 26 -9.36 -13.47 -26.31
C ALA A 26 -8.17 -13.12 -25.39
N ILE A 27 -7.24 -12.30 -25.87
CA ILE A 27 -6.11 -11.80 -25.06
C ILE A 27 -6.63 -10.93 -23.90
N GLN A 28 -7.60 -10.06 -24.15
CA GLN A 28 -8.19 -9.21 -23.10
C GLN A 28 -8.93 -10.04 -22.04
N TYR A 29 -9.75 -11.01 -22.46
CA TYR A 29 -10.44 -11.91 -21.54
C TYR A 29 -9.46 -12.69 -20.65
N SER A 30 -8.40 -13.24 -21.25
CA SER A 30 -7.35 -13.96 -20.53
C SER A 30 -6.66 -13.07 -19.47
N ARG A 31 -6.35 -11.82 -19.80
CA ARG A 31 -5.77 -10.86 -18.85
C ARG A 31 -6.72 -10.56 -17.69
N THR A 32 -8.01 -10.33 -17.95
CA THR A 32 -8.99 -10.11 -16.88
C THR A 32 -9.13 -11.31 -15.96
N GLN A 33 -9.15 -12.54 -16.51
CA GLN A 33 -9.17 -13.77 -15.70
C GLN A 33 -7.88 -13.96 -14.88
N ALA A 34 -6.72 -13.59 -15.45
CA ALA A 34 -5.46 -13.62 -14.71
C ALA A 34 -5.48 -12.64 -13.52
N ARG A 35 -5.98 -11.41 -13.71
CA ARG A 35 -6.12 -10.41 -12.65
C ARG A 35 -7.06 -10.88 -11.55
N LEU A 36 -8.21 -11.46 -11.92
CA LEU A 36 -9.17 -12.08 -11.00
C LEU A 36 -8.52 -13.19 -10.17
N SER A 37 -7.79 -14.10 -10.82
CA SER A 37 -7.10 -15.22 -10.16
C SER A 37 -6.04 -14.74 -9.17
N MET A 38 -5.27 -13.73 -9.56
CA MET A 38 -4.25 -13.12 -8.70
C MET A 38 -4.87 -12.37 -7.51
N ALA A 39 -5.94 -11.61 -7.71
CA ALA A 39 -6.61 -10.90 -6.61
C ALA A 39 -7.22 -11.89 -5.60
N LYS A 40 -7.83 -12.97 -6.10
CA LYS A 40 -8.24 -14.12 -5.27
C LYS A 40 -7.06 -14.74 -4.52
N ASN A 41 -5.91 -14.90 -5.15
CA ASN A 41 -4.71 -15.44 -4.51
C ASN A 41 -4.18 -14.51 -3.40
N ASN A 42 -4.20 -13.20 -3.60
CA ASN A 42 -3.81 -12.22 -2.58
C ASN A 42 -4.68 -12.34 -1.32
N LEU A 43 -6.00 -12.48 -1.49
CA LEU A 43 -6.91 -12.76 -0.38
C LEU A 43 -6.65 -14.11 0.28
N LYS A 44 -6.30 -15.15 -0.48
CA LYS A 44 -5.89 -16.44 0.09
C LYS A 44 -4.62 -16.33 0.93
N GLN A 45 -3.62 -15.58 0.48
CA GLN A 45 -2.39 -15.34 1.24
C GLN A 45 -2.68 -14.55 2.53
N MET A 46 -3.53 -13.52 2.47
CA MET A 46 -4.02 -12.82 3.65
C MET A 46 -4.77 -13.76 4.61
N GLY A 47 -5.64 -14.64 4.08
CA GLY A 47 -6.35 -15.65 4.86
C GLY A 47 -5.41 -16.60 5.58
N LEU A 48 -4.42 -17.16 4.88
CA LEU A 48 -3.39 -17.99 5.48
C LEU A 48 -2.64 -17.24 6.59
N ALA A 49 -2.25 -16.00 6.36
CA ALA A 49 -1.56 -15.17 7.34
C ALA A 49 -2.44 -14.88 8.58
N LEU A 50 -3.73 -14.64 8.39
CA LEU A 50 -4.71 -14.44 9.47
C LEU A 50 -4.91 -15.72 10.29
N HIS A 51 -4.98 -16.88 9.65
CA HIS A 51 -5.05 -18.17 10.34
C HIS A 51 -3.77 -18.48 11.12
N ASN A 52 -2.59 -18.26 10.52
CA ASN A 52 -1.31 -18.42 11.23
C ASN A 52 -1.21 -17.48 12.43
N TYR A 53 -1.66 -16.23 12.29
CA TYR A 53 -1.77 -15.30 13.41
C TYR A 53 -2.69 -15.87 14.50
N HIS A 54 -3.89 -16.35 14.12
CA HIS A 54 -4.82 -16.95 15.06
C HIS A 54 -4.23 -18.18 15.77
N ASP A 55 -3.50 -19.03 15.06
CA ASP A 55 -2.86 -20.21 15.66
C ASP A 55 -1.78 -19.85 16.67
N CYS A 56 -1.03 -18.76 16.43
CA CYS A 56 -0.03 -18.26 17.37
C CYS A 56 -0.63 -17.51 18.57
N PHE A 57 -1.68 -16.72 18.39
CA PHE A 57 -2.20 -15.78 19.41
C PHE A 57 -3.56 -16.18 20.00
N GLY A 58 -4.23 -17.19 19.45
CA GLY A 58 -5.54 -17.67 19.86
C GLY A 58 -6.72 -16.74 19.51
N CYS A 59 -6.48 -15.73 18.67
CA CYS A 59 -7.46 -14.74 18.22
C CYS A 59 -7.02 -14.11 16.89
N PHE A 60 -7.96 -13.54 16.14
CA PHE A 60 -7.64 -12.67 15.02
C PHE A 60 -6.96 -11.37 15.50
N PRO A 61 -6.11 -10.76 14.65
CA PRO A 61 -5.44 -9.52 15.01
C PRO A 61 -6.47 -8.42 15.27
N PRO A 62 -6.17 -7.46 16.15
CA PRO A 62 -7.01 -6.27 16.26
C PRO A 62 -7.04 -5.54 14.92
N GLY A 63 -8.22 -5.03 14.56
CA GLY A 63 -8.39 -4.22 13.34
C GLY A 63 -7.41 -3.07 13.29
N GLY A 64 -7.24 -2.42 14.44
CA GLY A 64 -6.28 -1.38 14.69
C GLY A 64 -6.01 -1.24 16.18
N VAL A 65 -4.75 -0.97 16.52
CA VAL A 65 -4.35 -0.59 17.87
C VAL A 65 -4.30 0.94 17.94
N ILE A 66 -5.06 1.52 18.87
CA ILE A 66 -5.11 2.95 19.12
C ILE A 66 -4.93 3.18 20.61
N ARG A 67 -3.95 4.00 20.98
CA ARG A 67 -3.70 4.37 22.37
C ARG A 67 -4.86 5.20 22.94
N GLN A 68 -4.88 5.30 24.27
CA GLN A 68 -5.90 6.07 25.00
C GLN A 68 -5.85 7.57 24.65
N ASP A 69 -4.68 8.10 24.33
CA ASP A 69 -4.47 9.47 23.86
C ASP A 69 -4.92 9.71 22.40
N GLY A 70 -5.47 8.68 21.74
CA GLY A 70 -5.92 8.74 20.35
C GLY A 70 -4.84 8.38 19.33
N THR A 71 -3.59 8.20 19.75
CA THR A 71 -2.47 7.89 18.84
C THR A 71 -2.71 6.60 18.07
N ALA A 72 -2.71 6.72 16.75
CA ALA A 72 -2.91 5.62 15.82
C ALA A 72 -1.62 4.76 15.77
N MET A 73 -1.69 3.52 16.26
CA MET A 73 -0.55 2.60 16.24
C MET A 73 -0.59 1.79 14.94
N HIS A 74 -0.91 0.50 14.99
CA HIS A 74 -0.77 -0.43 13.86
C HIS A 74 -2.08 -1.14 13.54
N GLY A 75 -2.35 -1.35 12.26
CA GLY A 75 -3.52 -2.07 11.75
C GLY A 75 -3.34 -3.59 11.64
N TRP A 76 -4.43 -4.30 11.41
CA TRP A 76 -4.42 -5.75 11.22
C TRP A 76 -3.48 -6.20 10.10
N MET A 77 -3.41 -5.45 8.99
CA MET A 77 -2.49 -5.72 7.88
C MET A 77 -1.02 -5.71 8.32
N THR A 78 -0.66 -4.79 9.24
CA THR A 78 0.70 -4.73 9.81
C THR A 78 0.96 -5.90 10.76
N ARG A 79 -0.07 -6.37 11.48
CA ARG A 79 0.03 -7.48 12.43
C ARG A 79 0.19 -8.84 11.75
N ILE A 80 -0.30 -8.99 10.52
CA ILE A 80 -0.13 -10.22 9.75
C ILE A 80 1.14 -10.26 8.89
N LEU A 81 1.91 -9.17 8.81
CA LEU A 81 3.18 -9.13 8.05
C LEU A 81 4.15 -10.28 8.37
N PRO A 82 4.37 -10.70 9.64
CA PRO A 82 5.27 -11.82 9.93
C PRO A 82 4.81 -13.15 9.31
N PHE A 83 3.51 -13.25 9.00
CA PHE A 83 2.86 -14.44 8.47
C PHE A 83 2.58 -14.34 6.96
N LEU A 84 2.90 -13.19 6.35
CA LEU A 84 2.86 -12.96 4.91
C LEU A 84 4.27 -13.14 4.33
N ASP A 85 4.42 -14.08 3.40
CA ASP A 85 5.61 -14.35 2.56
C ASP A 85 6.92 -13.68 3.02
N ALA A 86 7.72 -14.38 3.85
CA ALA A 86 9.13 -14.12 4.22
C ALA A 86 9.72 -12.70 4.02
N ASN A 87 8.94 -11.65 4.33
CA ASN A 87 9.29 -10.31 3.88
C ASN A 87 10.12 -9.59 4.97
N PRO A 88 11.30 -9.03 4.64
CA PRO A 88 12.14 -8.35 5.61
C PRO A 88 11.48 -7.12 6.25
N TYR A 89 10.43 -6.56 5.65
CA TYR A 89 9.76 -5.36 6.17
C TYR A 89 9.17 -5.54 7.56
N TYR A 90 8.76 -6.75 7.96
CA TYR A 90 8.26 -7.00 9.31
C TYR A 90 9.31 -6.62 10.38
N ASN A 91 10.58 -6.99 10.17
CA ASN A 91 11.68 -6.69 11.10
C ASN A 91 12.01 -5.19 11.16
N MET A 92 11.54 -4.41 10.18
CA MET A 92 11.77 -2.97 10.12
C MET A 92 10.70 -2.17 10.86
N VAL A 93 9.52 -2.76 11.10
CA VAL A 93 8.43 -2.07 11.83
C VAL A 93 8.79 -1.93 13.30
N LYS A 94 8.77 -0.70 13.79
CA LYS A 94 8.81 -0.36 15.22
C LYS A 94 7.39 -0.34 15.77
N TYR A 95 6.96 -1.47 16.32
CA TYR A 95 5.59 -1.67 16.80
C TYR A 95 5.22 -0.78 18.00
N GLU A 96 6.23 -0.30 18.73
CA GLU A 96 6.10 0.61 19.87
C GLU A 96 5.91 2.06 19.42
N GLN A 97 6.18 2.38 18.15
CA GLN A 97 6.00 3.70 17.58
C GLN A 97 4.72 3.76 16.71
N PRO A 98 4.11 4.95 16.54
CA PRO A 98 2.98 5.13 15.62
C PRO A 98 3.31 4.69 14.19
N TRP A 99 2.32 4.26 13.40
CA TRP A 99 2.58 3.86 12.01
C TRP A 99 3.13 5.02 11.15
N VAL A 100 2.73 6.26 11.43
CA VAL A 100 3.22 7.48 10.76
C VAL A 100 4.56 7.99 11.30
N SER A 101 5.16 7.31 12.29
CA SER A 101 6.43 7.77 12.87
C SER A 101 7.55 7.78 11.82
N PRO A 102 8.55 8.68 11.96
CA PRO A 102 9.70 8.74 11.06
C PRO A 102 10.43 7.39 10.89
N GLU A 103 10.46 6.56 11.93
CA GLU A 103 11.09 5.25 11.94
C GLU A 103 10.32 4.22 11.10
N ASN A 104 9.00 4.39 10.98
CA ASN A 104 8.12 3.45 10.29
C ASN A 104 7.79 3.87 8.86
N ILE A 105 7.98 5.15 8.50
CA ILE A 105 7.54 5.72 7.22
C ILE A 105 8.09 4.93 6.01
N LEU A 106 9.33 4.45 6.08
CA LEU A 106 9.97 3.69 5.01
C LEU A 106 9.22 2.40 4.67
N VAL A 107 8.62 1.77 5.69
CA VAL A 107 7.86 0.55 5.51
C VAL A 107 6.55 0.87 4.80
N PHE A 108 5.82 1.87 5.30
CA PHE A 108 4.46 2.19 4.82
C PHE A 108 4.41 2.98 3.51
N GLU A 109 5.52 3.56 3.07
CA GLU A 109 5.67 4.08 1.70
C GLU A 109 5.86 2.97 0.66
N ASN A 110 6.24 1.77 1.08
CA ASN A 110 6.51 0.67 0.15
C ASN A 110 5.20 0.03 -0.35
N GLN A 111 5.03 -0.03 -1.67
CA GLN A 111 3.90 -0.70 -2.30
C GLN A 111 4.00 -2.22 -2.08
N ARG A 112 2.89 -2.81 -1.64
CA ARG A 112 2.77 -4.26 -1.42
C ARG A 112 1.78 -4.86 -2.41
N LEU A 113 2.30 -5.67 -3.31
CA LEU A 113 1.47 -6.35 -4.32
C LEU A 113 0.43 -7.27 -3.67
N ASP A 114 0.75 -7.87 -2.52
CA ASP A 114 -0.16 -8.73 -1.75
C ASP A 114 -1.41 -7.98 -1.24
N PHE A 115 -1.34 -6.65 -1.11
CA PHE A 115 -2.45 -5.80 -0.65
C PHE A 115 -3.10 -5.02 -1.79
N GLN A 116 -2.66 -5.20 -3.02
CA GLN A 116 -3.13 -4.47 -4.18
C GLN A 116 -3.77 -5.40 -5.21
N ILE A 117 -4.46 -4.80 -6.17
CA ILE A 117 -4.99 -5.53 -7.32
C ILE A 117 -3.95 -5.39 -8.44
N PRO A 118 -3.59 -6.50 -9.13
CA PRO A 118 -2.58 -6.48 -10.17
C PRO A 118 -2.89 -5.49 -11.30
N GLU A 119 -1.82 -4.92 -11.88
CA GLU A 119 -1.86 -4.03 -13.04
C GLU A 119 -2.66 -2.73 -12.84
N ARG A 120 -2.98 -2.40 -11.59
CA ARG A 120 -3.55 -1.12 -11.19
C ARG A 120 -2.49 -0.38 -10.39
N ASP A 121 -1.73 0.49 -11.03
CA ASP A 121 -0.91 1.44 -10.27
C ASP A 121 -1.86 2.43 -9.61
N MET A 122 -1.95 2.31 -8.30
CA MET A 122 -2.84 3.14 -7.49
C MET A 122 -2.11 4.33 -6.89
N GLY A 123 -0.84 4.52 -7.28
CA GLY A 123 0.01 5.59 -6.83
C GLY A 123 0.24 5.54 -5.32
N LEU A 124 0.35 6.73 -4.74
CA LEU A 124 0.53 6.96 -3.31
C LEU A 124 -0.56 7.90 -2.80
N THR A 125 -0.66 8.03 -1.49
CA THR A 125 -1.48 9.09 -0.91
C THR A 125 -0.78 10.46 -0.98
N SER A 126 -1.53 11.53 -0.67
CA SER A 126 -1.02 12.88 -0.39
C SER A 126 0.11 12.91 0.66
N GLY A 127 0.12 11.95 1.59
CA GLY A 127 1.18 11.75 2.59
C GLY A 127 2.36 10.88 2.11
N GLY A 128 2.28 10.32 0.90
CA GLY A 128 3.30 9.46 0.30
C GLY A 128 3.20 7.98 0.68
N TYR A 129 2.12 7.56 1.34
CA TYR A 129 1.93 6.19 1.78
C TYR A 129 1.37 5.29 0.69
N ALA A 130 1.78 4.03 0.69
CA ALA A 130 1.25 3.03 -0.22
C ALA A 130 -0.15 2.57 0.23
N ILE A 131 -1.02 2.38 -0.76
CA ILE A 131 -2.43 2.07 -0.51
C ILE A 131 -2.69 0.55 -0.46
N THR A 132 -3.86 0.18 0.07
CA THR A 132 -4.45 -1.16 -0.04
C THR A 132 -5.77 -1.15 -0.82
N CYS A 133 -6.02 -2.24 -1.55
CA CYS A 133 -7.28 -2.54 -2.23
C CYS A 133 -8.21 -3.46 -1.43
N SER A 134 -7.89 -3.75 -0.16
CA SER A 134 -8.69 -4.63 0.70
C SER A 134 -9.09 -3.94 2.00
N MET A 135 -10.26 -4.28 2.52
CA MET A 135 -10.72 -3.83 3.84
C MET A 135 -11.22 -5.02 4.66
N GLY A 136 -11.03 -4.92 5.97
CA GLY A 136 -11.51 -5.91 6.93
C GLY A 136 -12.99 -5.76 7.27
N ASN A 137 -13.56 -6.85 7.74
CA ASN A 137 -14.89 -6.89 8.34
C ASN A 137 -14.87 -6.15 9.68
N PRO A 138 -15.65 -5.06 9.85
CA PRO A 138 -15.67 -4.29 11.09
C PRO A 138 -16.15 -5.10 12.30
N ASN A 139 -16.87 -6.21 12.09
CA ASN A 139 -17.27 -7.08 13.18
C ASN A 139 -16.10 -7.92 13.73
N LEU A 140 -15.10 -8.24 12.90
CA LEU A 140 -13.96 -9.07 13.28
C LEU A 140 -12.67 -8.26 13.51
N LEU A 141 -12.47 -7.23 12.70
CA LEU A 141 -11.24 -6.44 12.58
C LEU A 141 -11.54 -4.97 12.91
N HIS A 142 -11.94 -4.68 14.15
CA HIS A 142 -12.17 -3.31 14.63
C HIS A 142 -11.19 -2.85 15.71
N ARG A 143 -11.35 -1.59 16.11
CA ARG A 143 -10.49 -0.88 17.07
C ARG A 143 -10.30 -1.66 18.38
N ASN A 144 -9.05 -1.89 18.73
CA ASN A 144 -8.60 -2.41 20.03
C ASN A 144 -9.25 -3.72 20.48
N HIS A 145 -9.71 -4.55 19.54
CA HIS A 145 -10.45 -5.76 19.87
C HIS A 145 -9.98 -6.95 19.04
N SER A 146 -9.82 -8.09 19.69
CA SER A 146 -9.37 -9.34 19.06
C SER A 146 -10.44 -10.40 19.20
N VAL A 147 -11.05 -10.76 18.08
CA VAL A 147 -12.11 -11.77 18.01
C VAL A 147 -11.51 -13.17 17.90
N ARG A 148 -12.04 -14.14 18.65
CA ARG A 148 -11.62 -15.55 18.57
C ARG A 148 -12.54 -16.33 17.64
N LEU A 149 -12.04 -17.40 17.01
CA LEU A 149 -12.86 -18.27 16.15
C LEU A 149 -14.13 -18.78 16.85
N ARG A 150 -14.09 -19.07 18.15
CA ARG A 150 -15.25 -19.53 18.93
C ARG A 150 -16.40 -18.51 19.03
N GLU A 151 -16.11 -17.23 18.80
CA GLU A 151 -17.11 -16.16 18.85
C GLU A 151 -17.89 -16.05 17.53
N ILE A 152 -17.40 -16.71 16.46
CA ILE A 152 -18.07 -16.81 15.17
C ILE A 152 -19.13 -17.92 15.23
N THR A 153 -20.30 -17.59 15.76
CA THR A 153 -21.36 -18.58 16.05
C THR A 153 -22.20 -18.96 14.84
N LYS A 154 -22.20 -18.16 13.76
CA LYS A 154 -22.89 -18.47 12.49
C LYS A 154 -22.13 -19.47 11.61
N GLY A 155 -20.92 -19.84 12.02
CA GLY A 155 -20.03 -20.71 11.26
C GLY A 155 -19.03 -19.90 10.42
N SER A 156 -17.82 -20.47 10.29
CA SER A 156 -16.68 -19.84 9.62
C SER A 156 -16.91 -19.64 8.11
N SER A 157 -17.63 -20.55 7.46
CA SER A 157 -18.01 -20.47 6.04
C SER A 157 -19.14 -19.49 5.72
N HIS A 158 -19.72 -18.84 6.74
CA HIS A 158 -20.78 -17.84 6.58
C HIS A 158 -20.38 -16.47 7.15
N THR A 159 -19.10 -16.30 7.47
CA THR A 159 -18.56 -15.10 8.09
C THR A 159 -17.35 -14.65 7.30
N TRP A 160 -17.41 -13.46 6.72
CA TRP A 160 -16.30 -12.89 5.96
C TRP A 160 -15.29 -12.18 6.87
N ILE A 161 -14.02 -12.16 6.50
CA ILE A 161 -12.95 -11.46 7.23
C ILE A 161 -12.46 -10.24 6.46
N ALA A 162 -12.22 -10.35 5.16
CA ALA A 162 -11.69 -9.26 4.34
C ALA A 162 -12.24 -9.34 2.91
N GLY A 163 -12.23 -8.22 2.20
CA GLY A 163 -12.71 -8.18 0.82
C GLY A 163 -12.11 -7.04 0.01
N GLU A 164 -12.24 -7.14 -1.31
CA GLU A 164 -11.77 -6.15 -2.27
C GLU A 164 -12.70 -4.92 -2.28
N VAL A 165 -12.13 -3.70 -2.23
CA VAL A 165 -12.92 -2.45 -2.21
C VAL A 165 -12.94 -1.71 -3.55
N ALA A 166 -14.08 -1.09 -3.88
CA ALA A 166 -14.29 -0.39 -5.15
C ALA A 166 -13.55 0.95 -5.24
N GLY A 167 -13.36 1.59 -4.11
CA GLY A 167 -12.76 2.91 -4.04
C GLY A 167 -12.42 3.32 -2.62
N ASN A 168 -12.18 4.62 -2.46
CA ASN A 168 -11.80 5.22 -1.17
C ASN A 168 -10.71 4.42 -0.45
N PHE A 169 -9.70 4.01 -1.23
CA PHE A 169 -8.56 3.24 -0.76
C PHE A 169 -7.79 3.97 0.34
N GLN A 170 -7.20 3.22 1.26
CA GLN A 170 -6.50 3.80 2.40
C GLN A 170 -5.06 3.30 2.41
N PRO A 171 -4.12 3.99 3.09
CA PRO A 171 -2.80 3.44 3.33
C PRO A 171 -2.91 2.05 3.96
N TRP A 172 -2.15 1.07 3.48
CA TRP A 172 -2.22 -0.28 4.04
C TRP A 172 -1.78 -0.33 5.52
N GLY A 173 -0.94 0.63 5.94
CA GLY A 173 -0.53 0.83 7.33
C GLY A 173 -1.56 1.51 8.22
N TYR A 174 -2.59 2.14 7.64
CA TYR A 174 -3.57 2.89 8.41
C TYR A 174 -4.35 1.95 9.34
N PRO A 175 -4.43 2.23 10.66
CA PRO A 175 -5.01 1.28 11.59
C PRO A 175 -6.53 1.15 11.48
N PHE A 176 -7.23 1.95 10.66
CA PHE A 176 -8.68 1.86 10.46
C PHE A 176 -9.06 1.23 9.11
N ASN A 177 -8.36 0.16 8.73
CA ASN A 177 -8.57 -0.59 7.48
C ASN A 177 -9.73 -1.59 7.57
N TRP A 178 -10.92 -1.12 7.96
CA TRP A 178 -12.17 -1.89 7.93
C TRP A 178 -13.31 -1.04 7.37
N ARG A 179 -14.33 -1.70 6.82
CA ARG A 179 -15.51 -1.03 6.26
C ARG A 179 -16.73 -1.95 6.28
N PRO A 180 -17.94 -1.46 6.61
CA PRO A 180 -19.16 -2.25 6.43
C PRO A 180 -19.32 -2.72 4.98
N LEU A 181 -19.78 -3.97 4.78
CA LEU A 181 -19.94 -4.57 3.46
C LEU A 181 -21.03 -3.87 2.63
N GLY A 182 -22.10 -3.42 3.29
CA GLY A 182 -23.28 -2.86 2.65
C GLY A 182 -24.19 -3.95 2.04
N THR A 183 -25.17 -3.51 1.25
CA THR A 183 -26.16 -4.39 0.60
C THR A 183 -26.00 -4.47 -0.91
N LYS A 184 -25.01 -3.79 -1.48
CA LYS A 184 -24.69 -3.76 -2.91
C LYS A 184 -23.18 -3.70 -3.12
N LEU A 185 -22.72 -4.37 -4.18
CA LEU A 185 -21.34 -4.31 -4.64
C LEU A 185 -21.21 -3.32 -5.80
N CYS A 186 -20.04 -2.72 -5.94
CA CYS A 186 -19.72 -1.71 -6.97
C CYS A 186 -20.65 -0.48 -6.95
N ASP A 187 -21.28 -0.18 -5.82
CA ASP A 187 -22.22 0.93 -5.61
C ASP A 187 -21.49 2.20 -5.11
N GLY A 188 -20.47 2.61 -5.86
CA GLY A 188 -19.65 3.79 -5.55
C GLY A 188 -18.40 3.49 -4.71
N PRO A 189 -17.62 4.53 -4.37
CA PRO A 189 -16.26 4.36 -3.83
C PRO A 189 -16.22 3.78 -2.41
N ASP A 190 -17.31 3.91 -1.64
CA ASP A 190 -17.41 3.30 -0.31
C ASP A 190 -17.89 1.83 -0.34
N SER A 191 -18.20 1.27 -1.51
CA SER A 191 -18.61 -0.13 -1.61
C SER A 191 -17.44 -1.12 -1.73
N PHE A 192 -17.76 -2.41 -1.63
CA PHE A 192 -16.88 -3.50 -2.02
C PHE A 192 -17.07 -3.84 -3.51
N GLY A 193 -16.02 -4.37 -4.15
CA GLY A 193 -16.05 -4.87 -5.53
C GLY A 193 -15.15 -4.11 -6.50
N GLN A 194 -15.09 -4.57 -7.74
CA GLN A 194 -14.37 -3.93 -8.84
C GLN A 194 -15.22 -3.92 -10.10
N LEU A 195 -15.25 -2.77 -10.76
CA LEU A 195 -15.92 -2.60 -12.06
C LEU A 195 -15.27 -3.39 -13.20
N ILE A 196 -14.02 -3.82 -13.04
CA ILE A 196 -13.30 -4.59 -14.08
C ILE A 196 -13.93 -5.98 -14.28
N TRP A 197 -14.57 -6.52 -13.24
CA TRP A 197 -15.13 -7.86 -13.25
C TRP A 197 -16.51 -7.94 -12.57
N ASP A 198 -17.18 -6.80 -12.39
CA ASP A 198 -18.56 -6.69 -11.89
C ASP A 198 -18.83 -7.50 -10.61
N GLY A 199 -17.94 -7.39 -9.62
CA GLY A 199 -18.11 -8.10 -8.36
C GLY A 199 -16.94 -7.95 -7.40
N ALA A 200 -16.99 -8.69 -6.30
CA ALA A 200 -15.98 -8.69 -5.25
C ALA A 200 -15.59 -10.11 -4.86
N HIS A 201 -14.31 -10.34 -4.61
CA HIS A 201 -13.91 -11.47 -3.77
C HIS A 201 -14.01 -11.11 -2.29
N LEU A 202 -14.60 -12.02 -1.52
CA LEU A 202 -14.59 -11.98 -0.06
C LEU A 202 -13.85 -13.21 0.47
N LEU A 203 -12.92 -12.98 1.38
CA LEU A 203 -12.28 -13.99 2.21
C LEU A 203 -13.22 -14.36 3.36
N LEU A 204 -13.51 -15.65 3.53
CA LEU A 204 -14.30 -16.20 4.61
C LEU A 204 -13.42 -16.68 5.77
N ALA A 205 -14.02 -16.85 6.94
CA ALA A 205 -13.31 -17.18 8.17
C ALA A 205 -12.85 -18.65 8.25
N ASP A 206 -13.21 -19.46 7.27
CA ASP A 206 -12.65 -20.79 7.03
C ASP A 206 -11.43 -20.78 6.08
N GLY A 207 -11.01 -19.58 5.64
CA GLY A 207 -9.89 -19.39 4.72
C GLY A 207 -10.27 -19.51 3.24
N SER A 208 -11.52 -19.85 2.92
CA SER A 208 -11.99 -19.87 1.53
C SER A 208 -12.19 -18.46 0.98
N VAL A 209 -12.09 -18.31 -0.35
CA VAL A 209 -12.33 -17.04 -1.05
C VAL A 209 -13.41 -17.25 -2.10
N HIS A 210 -14.52 -16.53 -1.92
CA HIS A 210 -15.71 -16.62 -2.76
C HIS A 210 -15.90 -15.33 -3.57
N PHE A 211 -16.34 -15.48 -4.81
CA PHE A 211 -16.69 -14.37 -5.68
C PHE A 211 -18.20 -14.09 -5.57
N TYR A 212 -18.55 -12.82 -5.43
CA TYR A 212 -19.92 -12.32 -5.42
C TYR A 212 -20.06 -11.27 -6.53
N SER A 213 -21.00 -11.46 -7.45
CA SER A 213 -21.26 -10.52 -8.53
C SER A 213 -22.13 -9.34 -8.06
N THR A 214 -22.21 -8.29 -8.86
CA THR A 214 -23.18 -7.18 -8.68
C THR A 214 -24.64 -7.64 -8.71
N GLU A 215 -24.93 -8.82 -9.26
CA GLU A 215 -26.26 -9.44 -9.28
C GLU A 215 -26.58 -10.24 -8.01
N THR A 216 -25.63 -10.34 -7.07
CA THR A 216 -25.86 -11.04 -5.80
C THR A 216 -27.04 -10.42 -5.06
N ALA A 217 -27.98 -11.27 -4.63
CA ALA A 217 -29.16 -10.85 -3.90
C ALA A 217 -28.77 -10.05 -2.63
N PRO A 218 -29.36 -8.86 -2.38
CA PRO A 218 -29.01 -8.02 -1.22
C PRO A 218 -29.11 -8.75 0.12
N GLU A 219 -30.02 -9.72 0.23
CA GLU A 219 -30.24 -10.53 1.43
C GLU A 219 -29.01 -11.38 1.78
N ILE A 220 -28.22 -11.80 0.78
CA ILE A 220 -26.98 -12.55 0.99
C ILE A 220 -25.92 -11.63 1.62
N LEU A 221 -25.74 -10.43 1.08
CA LEU A 221 -24.78 -9.44 1.59
C LEU A 221 -25.18 -8.93 2.97
N GLN A 222 -26.48 -8.75 3.20
CA GLN A 222 -27.03 -8.44 4.51
C GLN A 222 -26.77 -9.57 5.51
N ALA A 223 -27.02 -10.83 5.13
CA ALA A 223 -26.73 -11.97 5.98
C ALA A 223 -25.24 -12.08 6.34
N LEU A 224 -24.33 -11.74 5.42
CA LEU A 224 -22.88 -11.68 5.71
C LEU A 224 -22.53 -10.52 6.65
N THR A 225 -23.19 -9.38 6.52
CA THR A 225 -23.00 -8.20 7.40
C THR A 225 -23.47 -8.47 8.83
N GLU A 226 -24.58 -9.18 8.97
CA GLU A 226 -25.23 -9.49 10.26
C GLU A 226 -24.71 -10.79 10.89
N ALA A 227 -23.63 -11.39 10.35
CA ALA A 227 -23.00 -12.56 10.93
C ALA A 227 -22.30 -12.22 12.26
N PRO A 228 -22.65 -12.86 13.40
CA PRO A 228 -21.98 -12.65 14.68
C PRO A 228 -20.50 -13.04 14.67
N PRO A 229 -19.66 -12.40 15.52
CA PRO A 229 -20.02 -11.37 16.49
C PRO A 229 -20.40 -10.04 15.84
N ILE A 230 -21.18 -9.19 16.52
CA ILE A 230 -21.55 -7.86 16.01
C ILE A 230 -20.88 -6.81 16.88
N ALA A 231 -20.03 -5.98 16.26
CA ALA A 231 -19.36 -4.89 16.96
C ALA A 231 -20.29 -3.69 17.10
N THR A 232 -20.12 -2.93 18.20
CA THR A 232 -20.89 -1.70 18.40
C THR A 232 -20.45 -0.59 17.43
N ARG A 233 -21.35 0.35 17.14
CA ARG A 233 -21.04 1.52 16.29
C ARG A 233 -19.83 2.33 16.79
N ALA A 234 -19.64 2.40 18.11
CA ALA A 234 -18.48 3.10 18.70
C ALA A 234 -17.16 2.37 18.43
N GLN A 235 -17.17 1.04 18.43
CA GLN A 235 -16.01 0.21 18.14
C GLN A 235 -15.61 0.25 16.66
N THR A 236 -16.59 0.37 15.77
CA THR A 236 -16.38 0.36 14.31
C THR A 236 -16.23 1.74 13.70
N ALA A 237 -16.35 2.81 14.49
CA ALA A 237 -16.18 4.18 14.04
C ALA A 237 -14.78 4.42 13.46
N VAL A 238 -14.74 5.01 12.27
CA VAL A 238 -13.51 5.40 11.56
C VAL A 238 -13.39 6.93 11.57
N PRO A 239 -12.20 7.50 11.81
CA PRO A 239 -11.99 8.95 11.69
C PRO A 239 -12.33 9.47 10.30
N ALA A 240 -12.61 10.77 10.21
CA ALA A 240 -12.75 11.43 8.93
C ALA A 240 -11.47 11.25 8.10
N ARG A 241 -11.64 10.94 6.82
CA ARG A 241 -10.52 10.67 5.93
C ARG A 241 -9.72 11.95 5.68
N THR A 242 -8.41 11.85 5.83
CA THR A 242 -7.48 12.98 5.65
C THR A 242 -6.55 12.82 4.45
N PHE A 243 -6.45 11.60 3.89
CA PHE A 243 -5.57 11.30 2.76
C PHE A 243 -6.33 11.35 1.43
N THR A 244 -5.67 11.92 0.43
CA THR A 244 -6.12 11.91 -0.98
C THR A 244 -5.29 10.90 -1.76
N ILE A 245 -5.90 10.15 -2.68
CA ILE A 245 -5.19 9.22 -3.57
C ILE A 245 -4.97 9.89 -4.92
N GLY A 246 -3.86 9.59 -5.57
CA GLY A 246 -3.60 9.96 -6.94
C GLY A 246 -2.22 9.49 -7.37
N ASP A 247 -1.78 9.97 -8.53
CA ASP A 247 -0.45 9.67 -9.10
C ASP A 247 0.65 10.49 -8.39
N TYR A 248 0.61 10.52 -7.06
CA TYR A 248 1.67 11.10 -6.24
C TYR A 248 2.90 10.22 -6.36
N TYR A 249 4.05 10.85 -6.53
CA TYR A 249 5.30 10.13 -6.73
C TYR A 249 6.42 10.76 -5.92
N TRP A 250 7.41 9.92 -5.58
CA TRP A 250 8.63 10.37 -4.96
C TRP A 250 9.67 10.69 -6.03
N ASP A 251 10.14 11.93 -6.04
CA ASP A 251 11.23 12.44 -6.87
C ASP A 251 12.55 12.41 -6.08
N PRO A 252 13.48 11.47 -6.38
CA PRO A 252 14.76 11.39 -5.70
C PRO A 252 15.78 12.34 -6.33
N ILE A 253 16.40 13.17 -5.49
CA ILE A 253 17.48 14.08 -5.88
C ILE A 253 18.73 13.71 -5.09
N ASP A 254 19.83 13.46 -5.79
CA ASP A 254 21.10 13.15 -5.15
C ASP A 254 21.67 14.37 -4.42
N LEU A 255 22.15 14.13 -3.21
CA LEU A 255 22.88 15.12 -2.42
C LEU A 255 24.38 14.92 -2.63
N GLN A 256 25.14 16.03 -2.62
CA GLN A 256 26.59 15.98 -2.69
C GLN A 256 27.15 15.26 -1.47
N SER A 257 27.94 14.23 -1.72
CA SER A 257 28.59 13.42 -0.69
C SER A 257 29.94 12.94 -1.21
N ASP A 258 30.78 12.40 -0.34
CA ASP A 258 32.02 11.78 -0.77
C ASP A 258 31.72 10.57 -1.69
N PRO A 259 32.12 10.59 -2.98
CA PRO A 259 31.92 9.45 -3.88
C PRO A 259 32.69 8.19 -3.44
N GLN A 260 33.75 8.36 -2.63
CA GLN A 260 34.51 7.26 -2.05
C GLN A 260 33.96 6.81 -0.69
N GLY A 261 32.97 7.52 -0.16
CA GLY A 261 32.31 7.19 1.10
C GLY A 261 31.57 5.85 1.06
N GLU A 262 31.06 5.45 2.21
CA GLU A 262 30.27 4.22 2.35
C GLU A 262 28.81 4.42 1.93
N ARG A 263 28.33 5.68 1.91
CA ARG A 263 26.91 6.02 1.73
C ARG A 263 26.69 7.05 0.65
N GLN A 264 25.63 6.84 -0.12
CA GLN A 264 25.04 7.83 -1.00
C GLN A 264 23.84 8.46 -0.29
N TYR A 265 23.74 9.78 -0.39
CA TYR A 265 22.68 10.55 0.24
C TYR A 265 21.72 11.09 -0.81
N ILE A 266 20.42 10.99 -0.51
CA ILE A 266 19.36 11.48 -1.37
C ILE A 266 18.36 12.29 -0.56
N VAL A 267 17.75 13.28 -1.19
CA VAL A 267 16.49 13.84 -0.73
C VAL A 267 15.36 13.30 -1.61
N LYS A 268 14.34 12.74 -0.98
CA LYS A 268 13.11 12.36 -1.67
C LYS A 268 12.09 13.47 -1.47
N VAL A 269 11.60 14.02 -2.58
CA VAL A 269 10.53 15.03 -2.61
C VAL A 269 9.26 14.35 -3.08
N LEU A 270 8.23 14.33 -2.23
CA LEU A 270 6.90 13.89 -2.63
C LEU A 270 6.26 14.98 -3.46
N ARG A 271 5.79 14.64 -4.66
CA ARG A 271 5.13 15.57 -5.57
C ARG A 271 3.70 15.16 -5.85
N SER A 272 2.84 16.16 -6.05
CA SER A 272 1.50 15.98 -6.60
C SER A 272 1.57 15.51 -8.06
N PRO A 273 0.44 15.04 -8.65
CA PRO A 273 0.35 14.76 -10.08
C PRO A 273 0.70 15.98 -10.96
N SER A 274 0.50 17.20 -10.46
CA SER A 274 0.89 18.45 -11.13
C SER A 274 2.36 18.86 -10.91
N GLY A 275 3.14 18.05 -10.19
CA GLY A 275 4.57 18.29 -9.92
C GLY A 275 4.86 19.18 -8.71
N VAL A 276 3.84 19.65 -7.99
CA VAL A 276 3.99 20.52 -6.82
C VAL A 276 4.57 19.70 -5.65
N PRO A 277 5.66 20.15 -5.01
CA PRO A 277 6.24 19.44 -3.88
C PRO A 277 5.36 19.60 -2.63
N LEU A 278 5.20 18.49 -1.90
CA LEU A 278 4.31 18.40 -0.74
C LEU A 278 5.07 18.08 0.55
N LYS A 279 6.10 17.24 0.45
CA LYS A 279 6.85 16.73 1.60
C LYS A 279 8.25 16.34 1.17
N MET A 280 9.23 16.49 2.06
CA MET A 280 10.61 16.10 1.80
C MET A 280 11.16 15.22 2.91
N SER A 281 12.01 14.26 2.53
CA SER A 281 12.77 13.45 3.49
C SER A 281 14.17 13.19 2.99
N VAL A 282 15.15 13.36 3.87
CA VAL A 282 16.56 13.07 3.61
C VAL A 282 16.86 11.64 4.04
N ARG A 283 17.52 10.88 3.16
CA ARG A 283 17.82 9.47 3.34
C ARG A 283 19.26 9.17 2.90
N SER A 284 19.78 8.06 3.39
CA SER A 284 21.03 7.48 2.89
C SER A 284 20.84 6.04 2.48
N LYS A 285 21.65 5.55 1.54
CA LYS A 285 21.79 4.11 1.25
C LYS A 285 23.28 3.78 1.17
N TYR A 286 23.63 2.53 1.46
CA TYR A 286 25.01 2.08 1.25
C TYR A 286 25.36 2.02 -0.24
N ILE A 287 26.60 2.35 -0.57
CA ILE A 287 27.15 2.22 -1.91
C ILE A 287 27.58 0.77 -2.10
N VAL A 288 26.86 0.02 -2.94
CA VAL A 288 27.22 -1.36 -3.30
C VAL A 288 28.25 -1.31 -4.43
N ARG A 289 29.48 -1.72 -4.15
CA ARG A 289 30.57 -1.82 -5.16
C ARG A 289 30.60 -3.24 -5.73
N PRO A 290 30.84 -3.41 -7.05
CA PRO A 290 31.00 -4.75 -7.65
C PRO A 290 32.11 -5.53 -6.93
N GLY A 291 31.80 -6.72 -6.41
CA GLY A 291 32.75 -7.59 -5.70
C GLY A 291 32.91 -7.34 -4.18
N GLY A 292 32.08 -6.48 -3.57
CA GLY A 292 32.04 -6.31 -2.11
C GLY A 292 31.13 -7.32 -1.40
N GLU A 293 31.33 -7.52 -0.08
CA GLU A 293 30.54 -8.46 0.76
C GLU A 293 29.02 -8.18 0.78
N LEU A 294 28.61 -6.94 0.44
CA LEU A 294 27.22 -6.49 0.46
C LEU A 294 26.51 -6.68 -0.90
N GLU A 295 26.75 -7.79 -1.61
CA GLU A 295 25.85 -8.23 -2.68
C GLU A 295 24.53 -8.74 -2.06
N TYR A 296 23.63 -7.81 -1.75
CA TYR A 296 22.31 -8.16 -1.28
C TYR A 296 21.52 -8.82 -2.42
N LYS A 297 21.16 -10.10 -2.27
CA LYS A 297 20.33 -10.87 -3.23
C LYS A 297 18.87 -10.38 -3.36
N GLY A 298 18.54 -9.22 -2.80
CA GLY A 298 17.22 -8.59 -2.89
C GLY A 298 17.25 -7.39 -3.85
N LYS A 299 16.29 -7.31 -4.77
CA LYS A 299 16.08 -6.13 -5.62
C LYS A 299 15.56 -4.95 -4.78
N GLY A 300 16.46 -4.20 -4.14
CA GLY A 300 16.11 -2.94 -3.47
C GLY A 300 17.25 -2.38 -2.63
N ALA A 301 17.61 -1.12 -2.85
CA ALA A 301 18.53 -0.42 -1.95
C ALA A 301 17.83 -0.16 -0.60
N VAL A 302 18.41 -0.63 0.50
CA VAL A 302 17.90 -0.31 1.84
C VAL A 302 18.24 1.16 2.14
N PHE A 303 17.21 1.99 2.17
CA PHE A 303 17.33 3.38 2.60
C PHE A 303 17.23 3.48 4.11
N LEU A 304 18.07 4.33 4.70
CA LEU A 304 17.99 4.76 6.08
C LEU A 304 17.44 6.18 6.12
N PHE A 305 16.43 6.40 6.97
CA PHE A 305 15.85 7.71 7.19
C PHE A 305 16.80 8.56 8.04
N LEU A 306 17.03 9.81 7.63
CA LEU A 306 17.89 10.74 8.36
C LEU A 306 17.09 11.91 8.95
N ALA A 307 16.21 12.52 8.15
CA ALA A 307 15.41 13.66 8.60
C ALA A 307 14.18 13.88 7.72
N HIS A 308 13.12 14.41 8.33
CA HIS A 308 12.00 15.01 7.61
C HIS A 308 12.27 16.52 7.52
N ILE A 309 12.04 17.10 6.35
CA ILE A 309 12.14 18.55 6.12
C ILE A 309 10.74 19.05 5.81
N GLY A 310 10.18 19.84 6.72
CA GLY A 310 8.95 20.60 6.52
C GLY A 310 9.23 22.11 6.36
N PRO A 311 8.19 22.93 6.10
CA PRO A 311 8.34 24.37 5.82
C PRO A 311 9.08 25.16 6.90
N GLN A 312 9.04 24.73 8.17
CA GLN A 312 9.65 25.46 9.30
C GLN A 312 10.91 24.77 9.86
N THR A 313 11.33 23.66 9.25
CA THR A 313 12.50 22.91 9.72
C THR A 313 13.79 23.71 9.52
N ASP A 314 14.59 23.89 10.57
CA ASP A 314 15.98 24.33 10.41
C ASP A 314 16.80 23.17 9.85
N ILE A 315 17.00 23.20 8.53
CA ILE A 315 17.72 22.16 7.77
C ILE A 315 19.14 21.99 8.28
N ALA A 316 19.85 23.09 8.54
CA ALA A 316 21.27 23.04 8.89
C ALA A 316 21.45 22.38 10.26
N SER A 317 20.64 22.81 11.23
CA SER A 317 20.64 22.23 12.58
C SER A 317 20.23 20.75 12.57
N THR A 318 19.12 20.43 11.89
CA THR A 318 18.59 19.05 11.79
C THR A 318 19.60 18.08 11.19
N LEU A 319 20.30 18.49 10.12
CA LEU A 319 21.23 17.60 9.42
C LEU A 319 22.61 17.52 10.07
N LYS A 320 22.99 18.49 10.91
CA LYS A 320 24.30 18.52 11.56
C LYS A 320 24.59 17.30 12.43
N ALA A 321 23.55 16.69 13.01
CA ALA A 321 23.68 15.48 13.82
C ALA A 321 23.69 14.17 13.00
N THR A 322 23.43 14.25 11.69
CA THR A 322 23.27 13.07 10.82
C THR A 322 24.61 12.60 10.23
N THR A 323 24.63 11.40 9.64
CA THR A 323 25.83 10.89 8.95
C THR A 323 26.19 11.74 7.73
N LEU A 324 25.23 12.44 7.11
CA LEU A 324 25.48 13.34 5.99
C LEU A 324 26.49 14.42 6.35
N ALA A 325 26.34 15.06 7.51
CA ALA A 325 27.28 16.10 7.97
C ALA A 325 28.67 15.54 8.32
N LYS A 326 28.75 14.25 8.69
CA LYS A 326 30.00 13.59 9.07
C LYS A 326 30.80 13.11 7.86
N GLU A 327 30.10 12.67 6.81
CA GLU A 327 30.69 12.05 5.61
C GLU A 327 30.75 13.02 4.41
N SER A 328 30.40 14.29 4.59
CA SER A 328 30.57 15.33 3.57
C SER A 328 31.57 16.39 4.01
N THR A 329 32.29 16.97 3.06
CA THR A 329 33.13 18.14 3.31
C THR A 329 32.25 19.35 3.68
N PRO A 330 32.78 20.36 4.41
CA PRO A 330 32.02 21.56 4.74
C PRO A 330 31.38 22.26 3.53
N ALA A 331 32.09 22.29 2.39
CA ALA A 331 31.59 22.88 1.16
C ALA A 331 30.42 22.07 0.54
N GLN A 332 30.53 20.73 0.54
CA GLN A 332 29.43 19.85 0.09
C GLN A 332 28.22 19.97 1.00
N PHE A 333 28.42 20.02 2.32
CA PHE A 333 27.34 20.18 3.29
C PHE A 333 26.59 21.50 3.10
N GLU A 334 27.31 22.62 2.96
CA GLU A 334 26.70 23.93 2.66
C GLU A 334 25.95 23.92 1.32
N SER A 335 26.49 23.26 0.29
CA SER A 335 25.81 23.11 -1.01
C SER A 335 24.50 22.33 -0.88
N ASN A 336 24.50 21.23 -0.11
CA ASN A 336 23.29 20.46 0.19
C ASN A 336 22.26 21.27 0.96
N VAL A 337 22.68 22.00 2.00
CA VAL A 337 21.78 22.87 2.77
C VAL A 337 21.16 23.93 1.88
N LYS A 338 21.93 24.53 0.95
CA LYS A 338 21.42 25.50 -0.02
C LYS A 338 20.37 24.88 -0.96
N LEU A 339 20.64 23.70 -1.52
CA LEU A 339 19.69 22.96 -2.36
C LEU A 339 18.40 22.64 -1.61
N LEU A 340 18.52 22.12 -0.39
CA LEU A 340 17.38 21.76 0.44
C LEU A 340 16.55 22.97 0.84
N ARG A 341 17.18 24.13 1.10
CA ARG A 341 16.47 25.39 1.36
C ARG A 341 15.68 25.87 0.14
N ALA A 342 16.25 25.74 -1.06
CA ALA A 342 15.54 26.09 -2.29
C ALA A 342 14.28 25.21 -2.47
N LEU A 343 14.42 23.90 -2.28
CA LEU A 343 13.30 22.96 -2.34
C LEU A 343 12.27 23.20 -1.21
N GLN A 344 12.72 23.56 0.00
CA GLN A 344 11.85 23.88 1.13
C GLN A 344 10.95 25.10 0.85
N GLN A 345 11.42 26.09 0.08
CA GLN A 345 10.63 27.27 -0.30
C GLN A 345 9.46 26.93 -1.23
N GLU A 346 9.53 25.82 -1.97
CA GLU A 346 8.44 25.35 -2.82
C GLU A 346 7.36 24.59 -2.03
N LEU A 347 7.64 24.21 -0.77
CA LEU A 347 6.67 23.51 0.07
C LEU A 347 5.49 24.42 0.43
N PRO A 348 4.25 23.91 0.45
CA PRO A 348 3.10 24.70 0.85
C PRO A 348 3.25 25.18 2.29
N ALA A 349 2.88 26.43 2.58
CA ALA A 349 2.92 27.03 3.91
C ALA A 349 1.91 26.42 4.92
N GLY A 350 1.26 25.31 4.56
CA GLY A 350 0.26 24.60 5.36
C GLY A 350 0.86 23.49 6.23
N ARG A 351 0.16 23.18 7.33
CA ARG A 351 0.57 22.31 8.45
C ARG A 351 1.46 21.13 8.06
N GLU A 352 2.68 21.12 8.60
CA GLU A 352 3.45 19.90 8.81
C GLU A 352 2.56 18.87 9.53
N GLY A 353 2.33 17.71 8.90
CA GLY A 353 1.82 16.54 9.61
C GLY A 353 0.34 16.55 10.01
N SER A 354 -0.57 17.26 9.32
CA SER A 354 -2.01 17.01 9.51
C SER A 354 -2.50 15.84 8.66
N GLU A 355 -1.90 14.67 8.83
CA GLU A 355 -2.59 13.39 8.65
C GLU A 355 -2.43 12.65 10.00
N PRO A 356 -3.53 12.13 10.57
CA PRO A 356 -3.67 11.79 12.00
C PRO A 356 -2.80 10.64 12.49
#